data_AF-A0A4Q7YWP1-F1
#
_entry.id   AF-A0A4Q7YWP1-F1
#
_cell.length_a   1.000
_cell.length_b   1.000
_cell.length_c   1.000
_cell.angle_alpha   90.00
_cell.angle_beta   90.00
_cell.angle_gamma   90.00
#
_symmetry.space_group_name_H-M   'P 1'
#
loop_
_entity.id
_entity.type
_entity.pdbx_description
1 polymer ?
#
loop_
_entity_poly.entity_id
_entity_poly.type
_entity_poly.pdbx_seq_one_letter_code
_entity_poly.pdbx_strand_id
1 'polypeptide(L)'
;MSTPPPGKYQLRSLHEEIGLFDRKLAHVSKYESFPTEADREVAVSKLNSKRKLLVRNALQMAKDGVEFDPSELPASLRAEETPNEPLPVPSVEIDAQPETDSVAKAKPDSSYPSPYAGTALDCRQEVQAYKQSKARKQA
;
A
#
# COMPACT_ATOMS: atom_id res chain seq x y z
N MET A 1 21.67 3.46 28.83
CA MET A 1 21.99 3.60 27.40
C MET A 1 21.68 5.04 27.01
N SER A 2 22.70 5.86 26.76
CA SER A 2 22.50 7.25 26.34
C SER A 2 22.04 7.24 24.88
N THR A 3 20.78 7.56 24.62
CA THR A 3 20.31 7.78 23.25
C THR A 3 20.95 9.06 22.71
N PRO A 4 21.45 9.06 21.45
CA PRO A 4 21.98 10.28 20.86
C PRO A 4 20.92 11.38 20.87
N PRO A 5 21.32 12.66 20.96
CA PRO A 5 20.38 13.77 20.98
C PRO A 5 19.50 13.71 19.73
N PRO A 6 18.18 14.01 19.88
CA PRO A 6 17.24 13.94 18.78
C PRO A 6 17.68 14.90 17.67
N GLY A 7 18.10 14.32 16.55
CA GLY A 7 18.58 15.06 15.38
C GLY A 7 17.57 15.06 14.25
N LYS A 8 17.79 15.93 13.25
CA LYS A 8 16.99 16.03 12.02
C LYS A 8 16.70 14.69 11.34
N TYR A 9 17.68 13.78 11.34
CA TYR A 9 17.55 12.45 10.74
C TYR A 9 16.56 11.55 11.49
N GLN A 10 16.43 11.72 12.80
CA GLN A 10 15.47 10.96 13.59
C GLN A 10 14.05 11.44 13.32
N LEU A 11 13.84 12.75 13.19
CA LEU A 11 12.53 13.31 12.84
C LEU A 11 12.12 12.88 11.43
N ARG A 12 13.05 12.91 10.47
CA ARG A 12 12.84 12.34 9.13
C ARG A 12 12.45 10.86 9.19
N SER A 13 13.19 10.05 9.93
CA SER A 13 12.89 8.62 10.08
C SER A 13 11.49 8.38 10.66
N LEU A 14 11.08 9.18 11.65
CA LEU A 14 9.72 9.13 12.20
C LEU A 14 8.66 9.49 11.15
N HIS A 15 8.89 10.53 10.34
CA HIS A 15 7.99 10.91 9.26
C HIS A 15 7.84 9.81 8.20
N GLU A 16 8.94 9.19 7.80
CA GLU A 16 8.96 8.04 6.88
C GLU A 16 8.18 6.85 7.48
N GLU A 17 8.38 6.55 8.76
CA GLU A 17 7.68 5.47 9.45
C GLU A 17 6.17 5.73 9.55
N ILE A 18 5.76 6.97 9.86
CA ILE A 18 4.35 7.38 9.85
C ILE A 18 3.74 7.15 8.46
N GLY A 19 4.42 7.59 7.40
CA GLY A 19 3.97 7.37 6.02
C GLY A 19 3.86 5.90 5.65
N LEU A 20 4.73 5.04 6.18
CA LEU A 20 4.64 3.58 5.99
C LEU A 20 3.38 3.01 6.66
N PHE A 21 3.06 3.44 7.89
CA PHE A 21 1.84 3.03 8.57
C PHE A 21 0.58 3.51 7.85
N ASP A 22 0.59 4.72 7.27
CA ASP A 22 -0.52 5.23 6.47
C ASP A 22 -0.80 4.34 5.25
N ARG A 23 0.26 3.99 4.50
CA ARG A 23 0.14 3.08 3.35
C ARG A 23 -0.35 1.70 3.79
N LYS A 24 0.13 1.20 4.93
CA LYS A 24 -0.32 -0.07 5.50
C LYS A 24 -1.80 -0.05 5.86
N LEU A 25 -2.28 1.02 6.50
CA LEU A 25 -3.70 1.20 6.81
C LEU A 25 -4.56 1.26 5.54
N ALA A 26 -4.10 1.96 4.51
CA ALA A 26 -4.76 2.00 3.21
C ALA A 26 -4.80 0.60 2.55
N HIS A 27 -3.72 -0.17 2.65
CA HIS A 27 -3.65 -1.52 2.11
C HIS A 27 -4.60 -2.47 2.84
N VAL A 28 -4.56 -2.49 4.17
CA VAL A 28 -5.45 -3.28 5.03
C VAL A 28 -6.92 -3.00 4.71
N SER A 29 -7.24 -1.75 4.39
CA SER A 29 -8.61 -1.34 4.09
C SER A 29 -9.08 -1.75 2.70
N LYS A 30 -8.18 -1.90 1.71
CA LYS A 30 -8.53 -2.11 0.30
C LYS A 30 -8.28 -3.53 -0.21
N TYR A 31 -7.22 -4.20 0.27
CA TYR A 31 -6.69 -5.40 -0.36
C TYR A 31 -6.62 -6.60 0.58
N GLU A 32 -6.66 -6.38 1.89
CA GLU A 32 -6.47 -7.45 2.86
C GLU A 32 -7.81 -8.12 3.19
N SER A 33 -7.84 -9.44 3.01
CA SER A 33 -8.99 -10.27 3.35
C SER A 33 -8.80 -10.81 4.76
N PHE A 34 -9.78 -10.57 5.63
CA PHE A 34 -9.80 -11.08 6.99
C PHE A 34 -10.85 -12.18 7.14
N PRO A 35 -10.62 -13.17 8.03
CA PRO A 35 -11.62 -14.20 8.32
C PRO A 35 -12.90 -13.62 8.92
N THR A 36 -12.76 -12.56 9.72
CA THR A 36 -13.87 -11.83 10.34
C THR A 36 -13.62 -10.33 10.31
N GLU A 37 -14.71 -9.54 10.35
CA GLU A 37 -14.60 -8.08 10.45
C GLU A 37 -13.95 -7.63 11.78
N ALA A 38 -14.20 -8.37 12.87
CA ALA A 38 -13.56 -8.11 14.15
C ALA A 38 -12.03 -8.22 14.07
N ASP A 39 -11.49 -9.19 13.33
CA ASP A 39 -10.06 -9.34 13.13
C ASP A 39 -9.46 -8.16 12.34
N ARG A 40 -10.20 -7.64 11.36
CA ARG A 40 -9.83 -6.43 10.60
C ARG A 40 -9.76 -5.21 11.52
N GLU A 41 -10.77 -5.01 12.37
CA GLU A 41 -10.78 -3.91 13.33
C GLU A 41 -9.63 -3.98 14.35
N VAL A 42 -9.31 -5.18 14.83
CA VAL A 42 -8.16 -5.42 15.71
C VAL A 42 -6.86 -5.11 14.99
N ALA A 43 -6.69 -5.51 13.72
CA ALA A 43 -5.50 -5.16 12.94
C ALA A 43 -5.37 -3.65 12.72
N VAL A 44 -6.46 -2.99 12.32
CA VAL A 44 -6.53 -1.54 12.09
C VAL A 44 -6.25 -0.76 13.38
N SER A 45 -6.82 -1.17 14.52
CA SER A 45 -6.61 -0.51 15.81
C SER A 45 -5.16 -0.60 16.30
N LYS A 46 -4.51 -1.75 16.09
CA LYS A 46 -3.07 -1.94 16.39
C LYS A 46 -2.20 -1.02 15.55
N LEU A 47 -2.44 -0.94 14.23
CA LEU A 47 -1.70 -0.06 13.33
C LEU A 47 -1.92 1.42 13.68
N ASN A 48 -3.17 1.81 13.96
CA ASN A 48 -3.52 3.16 14.38
C ASN A 48 -2.85 3.56 15.70
N SER A 49 -2.76 2.63 16.65
CA SER A 49 -2.12 2.90 17.95
C SER A 49 -0.62 3.18 17.79
N LYS A 50 0.07 2.40 16.94
CA LYS A 50 1.47 2.64 16.60
C LYS A 50 1.66 3.96 15.87
N ARG A 51 0.83 4.24 14.87
CA ARG A 51 0.82 5.53 14.15
C ARG A 51 0.68 6.70 15.12
N LYS A 52 -0.30 6.66 16.03
CA LYS A 52 -0.52 7.72 17.03
C LYS A 52 0.68 7.95 17.94
N LEU A 53 1.39 6.89 18.33
CA LEU A 53 2.62 6.99 19.12
C LEU A 53 3.70 7.75 18.36
N LEU A 54 3.94 7.39 17.09
CA LEU A 54 4.94 8.02 16.24
C LEU A 54 4.62 9.49 15.97
N VAL A 55 3.36 9.79 15.67
CA VAL A 55 2.89 11.17 15.45
C VAL A 55 3.13 12.03 16.69
N ARG A 56 2.83 11.51 17.90
CA ARG A 56 3.12 12.25 19.14
C ARG A 56 4.61 12.55 19.31
N ASN A 57 5.47 11.58 18.99
CA ASN A 57 6.92 11.77 19.09
C ASN A 57 7.42 12.80 18.07
N ALA A 58 6.99 12.70 16.81
CA ALA A 58 7.32 13.67 15.77
C ALA A 58 6.86 15.09 16.12
N LEU A 59 5.63 15.23 16.67
CA LEU A 59 5.13 16.53 17.15
C LEU A 59 5.93 17.07 18.34
N GLN A 60 6.42 16.20 19.23
CA GLN A 60 7.26 16.63 20.34
C GLN A 60 8.61 17.15 19.82
N MET A 61 9.26 16.42 18.92
CA MET A 61 10.52 16.84 18.31
C MET A 61 10.39 18.14 17.49
N ALA A 62 9.26 18.32 16.80
CA ALA A 62 8.96 19.58 16.11
C ALA A 62 8.79 20.75 17.10
N LYS A 63 8.15 20.53 18.26
CA LYS A 63 8.06 21.54 19.33
C LYS A 63 9.41 21.85 19.97
N ASP A 64 10.28 20.87 20.06
CA ASP A 64 11.65 21.00 20.57
C ASP A 64 12.56 21.77 19.58
N GLY A 65 12.03 22.19 18.42
CA GLY A 65 12.72 23.05 17.45
C GLY A 65 13.65 22.29 16.49
N VAL A 66 13.46 20.97 16.35
CA VAL A 66 14.23 20.19 15.38
C VAL A 66 13.82 20.59 13.96
N GLU A 67 14.79 21.10 13.19
CA GLU A 67 14.58 21.46 11.78
C GLU A 67 14.18 20.24 10.95
N PHE A 68 13.17 20.41 10.09
CA PHE A 68 12.74 19.40 9.13
C PHE A 68 12.25 20.06 7.83
N ASP A 69 12.39 19.32 6.73
CA ASP A 69 11.89 19.77 5.43
C ASP A 69 10.39 19.43 5.27
N PRO A 70 9.54 20.37 4.84
CA PRO A 70 8.10 20.12 4.67
C PRO A 70 7.81 19.04 3.62
N SER A 71 8.71 18.86 2.66
CA SER A 71 8.66 17.78 1.66
C SER A 71 8.74 16.38 2.27
N GLU A 72 9.32 16.24 3.46
CA GLU A 72 9.43 14.95 4.16
C GLU A 72 8.20 14.63 5.01
N LEU A 73 7.26 15.57 5.18
CA LEU A 73 6.02 15.32 5.90
C LEU A 73 5.21 14.22 5.19
N PRO A 74 4.70 13.22 5.92
CA PRO A 74 3.84 12.21 5.33
C PRO A 74 2.54 12.87 4.85
N ALA A 75 1.93 12.29 3.81
CA ALA A 75 0.74 12.85 3.16
C ALA A 75 -0.42 13.13 4.14
N SER A 76 -0.54 12.34 5.22
CA SER A 76 -1.57 12.52 6.25
C SER A 76 -1.31 13.65 7.25
N LEU A 77 -0.09 14.20 7.28
CA LEU A 77 0.31 15.33 8.14
C LEU A 77 0.58 16.60 7.35
N ARG A 78 0.67 16.53 6.02
CA ARG A 78 0.60 17.72 5.18
C ARG A 78 -0.79 18.31 5.38
N ALA A 79 -0.86 19.49 6.00
CA ALA A 79 -2.06 20.30 5.88
C ALA A 79 -2.29 20.45 4.38
N GLU A 80 -3.47 20.06 3.90
CA GLU A 80 -3.90 20.29 2.53
C GLU A 80 -3.53 21.74 2.17
N GLU A 81 -2.41 21.91 1.46
CA GLU A 81 -2.13 23.14 0.75
C GLU A 81 -3.22 23.19 -0.30
N THR A 82 -4.32 23.85 0.06
CA THR A 82 -5.38 24.23 -0.85
C THR A 82 -4.73 24.72 -2.13
N PRO A 83 -4.86 24.02 -3.26
CA PRO A 83 -4.60 24.62 -4.54
C PRO A 83 -5.56 25.79 -4.63
N ASN A 84 -4.96 26.96 -4.68
CA ASN A 84 -5.56 28.25 -4.94
C ASN A 84 -6.80 28.13 -5.86
N GLU A 85 -7.95 28.54 -5.32
CA GLU A 85 -9.09 29.16 -6.01
C GLU A 85 -9.83 28.36 -7.12
N PRO A 86 -11.09 27.93 -6.88
CA PRO A 86 -11.98 27.44 -7.93
C PRO A 86 -12.52 28.59 -8.78
N LEU A 87 -12.14 28.64 -10.07
CA LEU A 87 -12.88 29.42 -11.06
C LEU A 87 -14.25 28.76 -11.34
N PRO A 88 -15.34 29.54 -11.48
CA PRO A 88 -16.69 29.01 -11.53
C PRO A 88 -17.15 28.61 -12.95
N VAL A 89 -18.02 27.57 -12.96
CA VAL A 89 -19.11 27.19 -13.89
C VAL A 89 -18.79 26.69 -15.32
N PRO A 90 -19.68 25.90 -15.98
CA PRO A 90 -20.97 25.31 -15.54
C PRO A 90 -21.14 23.79 -15.81
N SER A 91 -22.18 23.26 -15.18
CA SER A 91 -22.81 21.95 -15.36
C SER A 91 -23.02 21.53 -16.82
N VAL A 92 -22.65 20.29 -17.14
CA VAL A 92 -23.32 19.50 -18.18
C VAL A 92 -23.60 18.12 -17.59
N GLU A 93 -24.86 17.90 -17.26
CA GLU A 93 -25.44 16.58 -17.05
C GLU A 93 -25.34 15.78 -18.36
N ILE A 94 -24.67 14.63 -18.33
CA ILE A 94 -24.99 13.53 -19.25
C ILE A 94 -25.07 12.26 -18.42
N ASP A 95 -26.31 11.95 -18.10
CA ASP A 95 -26.83 10.66 -17.69
C ASP A 95 -26.47 9.57 -18.72
N ALA A 96 -25.95 8.44 -18.25
CA ALA A 96 -26.08 7.09 -18.85
C ALA A 96 -24.98 6.15 -18.32
N GLN A 97 -25.30 5.38 -17.28
CA GLN A 97 -24.80 3.99 -17.15
C GLN A 97 -25.53 3.13 -18.21
N PRO A 98 -24.87 2.11 -18.80
CA PRO A 98 -24.83 0.82 -18.11
C PRO A 98 -23.51 0.04 -18.26
N GLU A 99 -23.10 -0.58 -17.14
CA GLU A 99 -22.77 -2.01 -17.00
C GLU A 99 -22.23 -2.74 -18.25
N THR A 100 -20.96 -3.19 -18.20
CA THR A 100 -20.63 -4.56 -18.62
C THR A 100 -19.45 -5.09 -17.82
N ASP A 101 -19.74 -6.11 -17.01
CA ASP A 101 -18.81 -7.16 -16.64
C ASP A 101 -17.99 -7.63 -17.86
N SER A 102 -16.67 -7.71 -17.68
CA SER A 102 -15.84 -8.57 -18.51
C SER A 102 -14.63 -9.00 -17.70
N VAL A 103 -14.80 -10.12 -17.00
CA VAL A 103 -13.71 -11.04 -16.64
C VAL A 103 -13.07 -11.48 -17.96
N ALA A 104 -12.10 -10.71 -18.42
CA ALA A 104 -11.23 -11.11 -19.51
C ALA A 104 -10.39 -12.28 -19.00
N LYS A 105 -10.80 -13.50 -19.36
CA LYS A 105 -9.93 -14.67 -19.39
C LYS A 105 -8.78 -14.36 -20.35
N ALA A 106 -7.70 -13.80 -19.80
CA ALA A 106 -6.47 -13.59 -20.53
C ALA A 106 -5.94 -14.96 -20.95
N LYS A 107 -6.06 -15.28 -22.24
CA LYS A 107 -5.29 -16.34 -22.87
C LYS A 107 -3.80 -16.01 -22.68
N PRO A 108 -2.98 -16.89 -22.10
CA PRO A 108 -1.56 -16.62 -21.96
C PRO A 108 -0.85 -17.00 -23.27
N ASP A 109 -1.02 -16.20 -24.32
CA ASP A 109 -0.07 -16.19 -25.44
C ASP A 109 0.99 -15.11 -25.17
N SER A 110 1.65 -15.23 -24.01
CA SER A 110 2.95 -14.59 -23.81
C SER A 110 3.97 -15.39 -24.63
N SER A 111 4.12 -15.02 -25.89
CA SER A 111 5.17 -15.51 -26.80
C SER A 111 6.59 -15.18 -26.29
N TYR A 112 6.71 -14.39 -25.22
CA TYR A 112 7.97 -14.13 -24.56
C TYR A 112 8.30 -15.25 -23.56
N PRO A 113 9.46 -15.93 -23.72
CA PRO A 113 9.93 -16.82 -22.68
C PRO A 113 10.12 -16.03 -21.39
N SER A 114 9.72 -16.61 -20.26
CA SER A 114 10.05 -16.08 -18.94
C SER A 114 11.55 -15.74 -18.89
N PRO A 115 11.98 -14.65 -18.24
CA PRO A 115 13.40 -14.33 -18.08
C PRO A 115 14.18 -15.42 -17.33
N TYR A 116 13.46 -16.36 -16.70
CA TYR A 116 14.02 -17.53 -16.02
C TYR A 116 13.90 -18.82 -16.82
N ALA A 117 13.46 -18.79 -18.09
CA ALA A 117 13.24 -19.98 -18.91
C ALA A 117 14.51 -20.84 -18.99
N GLY A 118 14.39 -22.13 -18.64
CA GLY A 118 15.50 -23.07 -18.60
C GLY A 118 16.39 -23.02 -17.34
N THR A 119 16.06 -22.17 -16.37
CA THR A 119 16.69 -22.20 -15.03
C THR A 119 15.84 -22.99 -14.03
N ALA A 120 16.41 -23.29 -12.86
CA ALA A 120 15.66 -23.92 -11.76
C ALA A 120 14.46 -23.08 -11.24
N LEU A 121 14.37 -21.81 -11.63
CA LEU A 121 13.24 -20.92 -11.33
C LEU A 121 12.11 -21.02 -12.37
N ASP A 122 12.26 -21.83 -13.43
CA ASP A 122 11.20 -22.08 -14.41
C ASP A 122 10.26 -23.19 -13.93
N CYS A 123 9.17 -22.80 -13.26
CA CYS A 123 8.17 -23.75 -12.76
C CYS A 123 7.34 -24.43 -13.87
N ARG A 124 7.55 -24.12 -15.16
CA ARG A 124 6.72 -24.64 -16.26
C ARG A 124 6.82 -26.16 -16.41
N GLN A 125 8.02 -26.73 -16.26
CA GLN A 125 8.25 -28.17 -16.37
C GLN A 125 7.59 -28.95 -15.22
N GLU A 126 7.72 -28.44 -13.99
CA GLU A 126 7.12 -29.03 -12.80
C GLU A 126 5.58 -29.03 -12.88
N VAL A 127 4.99 -27.93 -13.33
CA VAL A 127 3.54 -27.83 -13.55
C VAL A 127 3.06 -28.84 -14.61
N GLN A 128 3.84 -29.08 -15.67
CA GLN A 128 3.49 -30.09 -16.69
C GLN A 128 3.58 -31.51 -16.13
N ALA A 129 4.63 -31.85 -15.38
CA ALA A 129 4.78 -33.15 -14.73
C ALA A 129 3.67 -33.41 -13.71
N TYR A 130 3.28 -32.40 -12.94
CA TYR A 130 2.14 -32.47 -12.02
C TYR A 130 0.83 -32.75 -12.76
N LYS A 131 0.56 -32.06 -13.88
CA LYS A 131 -0.64 -32.32 -14.70
C LYS A 131 -0.68 -33.75 -15.25
N GLN A 132 0.46 -34.27 -15.72
CA GLN A 132 0.55 -35.64 -16.24
C GLN A 132 0.34 -36.69 -15.14
N SER A 133 0.98 -36.52 -13.98
CA SER A 133 0.80 -37.43 -12.84
C SER A 133 -0.62 -37.38 -12.28
N LYS A 134 -1.27 -36.21 -12.26
CA LYS A 134 -2.66 -36.06 -11.85
C LYS A 134 -3.62 -36.76 -12.82
N ALA A 135 -3.40 -36.62 -14.14
CA ALA A 135 -4.21 -37.30 -15.15
C ALA A 135 -4.10 -38.83 -15.05
N ARG A 136 -2.89 -39.37 -14.80
CA ARG A 136 -2.67 -40.81 -14.60
C ARG A 136 -3.33 -41.38 -13.34
N LYS A 137 -3.57 -40.57 -12.31
CA LYS A 137 -4.27 -41.00 -11.09
C LYS A 137 -5.80 -40.96 -11.22
N GLN A 138 -6.31 -40.31 -12.26
CA GLN A 138 -7.75 -40.17 -12.51
C GLN A 138 -8.26 -41.11 -13.62
N ALA A 139 -7.35 -41.84 -14.27
CA ALA A 139 -7.65 -42.90 -15.23
C ALA A 139 -7.47 -44.27 -14.55
#